data_AF-A0A819G8J4-F1
#
_entry.id   AF-A0A819G8J4-F1
#
_cell.length_a   1.000
_cell.length_b   1.000
_cell.length_c   1.000
_cell.angle_alpha   90.00
_cell.angle_beta   90.00
_cell.angle_gamma   90.00
#
_symmetry.space_group_name_H-M   'P 1'
#
loop_
_entity.id
_entity.type
_entity.pdbx_description
1 polymer ?
#
loop_
_entity_poly.entity_id
_entity_poly.type
_entity_poly.pdbx_seq_one_letter_code
_entity_poly.pdbx_strand_id
1 'polypeptide(L)'
;MLTHVLPFYANTHSESSAFAAQTTKFRESARSIIKKCVNGNNDDVVIFTGSGSTAAIHKTVDILQLRNDNIKNQHVVFISTSEHHSNILPWKETGVEVKSN
;
A
#
# COMPACT_ATOMS: atom_id res chain seq x y z
N MET A 1 -4.47 24.33 3.78
CA MET A 1 -4.28 23.30 4.83
C MET A 1 -4.58 23.85 6.23
N LEU A 2 -3.88 24.91 6.67
CA LEU A 2 -4.02 25.49 8.03
C LEU A 2 -5.42 25.99 8.40
N THR A 3 -6.21 26.51 7.45
CA THR A 3 -7.53 27.09 7.74
C THR A 3 -8.71 26.19 7.36
N HIS A 4 -8.46 25.11 6.64
CA HIS A 4 -9.52 24.26 6.06
C HIS A 4 -9.47 22.80 6.54
N VAL A 5 -8.30 22.33 6.97
CA VAL A 5 -8.10 20.95 7.41
C VAL A 5 -7.78 20.92 8.90
N LEU A 6 -6.78 21.70 9.33
CA LEU A 6 -6.32 21.72 10.72
C LEU A 6 -7.42 22.02 11.76
N PRO A 7 -8.35 22.97 11.55
CA PRO A 7 -9.35 23.30 12.55
C PRO A 7 -10.38 22.20 12.80
N PHE A 8 -10.54 21.27 11.85
CA PHE A 8 -11.53 20.20 11.88
C PHE A 8 -10.88 18.82 11.86
N TYR A 9 -9.55 18.76 12.01
CA TYR A 9 -8.82 17.51 12.01
C TYR A 9 -9.09 16.76 13.31
N ALA A 10 -9.48 15.50 13.17
CA ALA A 10 -9.46 14.55 14.27
C ALA A 10 -9.03 13.18 13.75
N ASN A 11 -8.46 12.37 14.63
CA ASN A 11 -8.01 11.03 14.28
C ASN A 11 -9.21 10.15 13.87
N THR A 12 -9.01 9.26 12.90
CA THR A 12 -10.03 8.39 12.30
C THR A 12 -10.33 7.12 13.11
N HIS A 13 -9.65 6.92 14.25
CA HIS A 13 -9.76 5.70 15.05
C HIS A 13 -11.10 5.57 15.82
N SER A 14 -11.90 6.64 15.89
CA SER A 14 -13.22 6.62 16.52
C SER A 14 -14.12 7.69 15.92
N GLU A 15 -15.37 7.38 15.60
CA GLU A 15 -16.35 8.37 15.10
C GLU A 15 -17.05 9.14 16.23
N SER A 16 -16.47 9.16 17.43
CA SER A 16 -17.03 9.75 18.65
C SER A 16 -17.20 11.28 18.61
N SER A 17 -16.73 11.94 17.56
CA SER A 17 -16.91 13.38 17.34
C SER A 17 -17.24 13.68 15.88
N ALA A 18 -17.93 14.80 15.64
CA ALA A 18 -18.28 15.25 14.29
C ALA A 18 -17.04 15.42 13.39
N PHE A 19 -15.93 15.90 13.95
CA PHE A 19 -14.66 16.08 13.24
C PHE A 19 -13.98 14.76 12.90
N ALA A 20 -14.06 13.76 13.79
CA ALA A 20 -13.51 12.44 13.50
C ALA A 20 -14.32 11.72 12.42
N ALA A 21 -15.66 11.78 12.49
CA ALA A 21 -16.54 11.27 11.44
C ALA A 21 -16.28 11.95 10.08
N GLN A 22 -16.10 13.28 10.08
CA GLN A 22 -15.76 14.03 8.86
C GLN A 22 -14.40 13.58 8.28
N THR A 23 -13.36 13.48 9.11
CA THR A 23 -12.03 13.08 8.66
C THR A 23 -12.03 11.64 8.11
N THR A 24 -12.76 10.72 8.74
CA THR A 24 -12.97 9.36 8.25
C THR A 24 -13.66 9.36 6.88
N LYS A 25 -14.72 10.16 6.71
CA LYS A 25 -15.41 10.30 5.42
C LYS A 25 -14.50 10.84 4.31
N PHE A 26 -13.63 11.81 4.62
CA PHE A 26 -12.64 12.30 3.65
C PHE A 26 -11.64 11.22 3.26
N ARG A 27 -11.15 10.42 4.22
CA ARG A 27 -10.24 9.30 3.96
C ARG A 27 -10.88 8.24 3.04
N GLU A 28 -12.14 7.87 3.29
CA GLU A 28 -12.84 6.89 2.45
C GLU A 28 -13.23 7.46 1.08
N SER A 29 -13.55 8.76 1.00
CA SER A 29 -13.76 9.45 -0.28
C SER A 29 -12.49 9.44 -1.12
N ALA A 30 -11.33 9.75 -0.51
CA ALA A 30 -10.04 9.68 -1.19
C ALA A 30 -9.73 8.26 -1.68
N ARG A 31 -10.04 7.23 -0.88
CA ARG A 31 -9.90 5.82 -1.29
C ARG A 31 -10.75 5.50 -2.51
N SER A 32 -12.01 5.93 -2.53
CA SER A 32 -12.92 5.73 -3.67
C SER A 32 -12.42 6.42 -4.94
N ILE A 33 -11.93 7.66 -4.82
CA ILE A 33 -11.36 8.41 -5.94
C ILE A 33 -10.15 7.66 -6.52
N ILE A 34 -9.21 7.25 -5.67
CA ILE A 34 -8.01 6.51 -6.11
C ILE A 34 -8.39 5.20 -6.81
N LYS A 35 -9.35 4.44 -6.24
CA LYS A 35 -9.84 3.20 -6.84
C LYS A 35 -10.37 3.44 -8.25
N LYS A 36 -11.17 4.49 -8.45
CA LYS A 36 -11.68 4.88 -9.77
C LYS A 36 -10.57 5.30 -10.72
N CYS A 37 -9.59 6.08 -10.26
CA CYS A 37 -8.47 6.54 -11.09
C CYS A 37 -7.63 5.38 -11.66
N VAL A 38 -7.58 4.23 -10.98
CA VAL A 38 -6.87 3.04 -11.43
C VAL A 38 -7.80 1.97 -12.02
N ASN A 39 -9.06 2.33 -12.32
CA ASN A 39 -10.08 1.43 -12.86
C ASN A 39 -10.37 0.19 -11.99
N GLY A 40 -10.20 0.29 -10.67
CA GLY A 40 -10.47 -0.82 -9.75
C GLY A 40 -11.97 -1.15 -9.64
N ASN A 41 -12.30 -2.43 -9.66
CA ASN A 41 -13.66 -2.98 -9.61
C ASN A 41 -14.02 -3.50 -8.20
N ASN A 42 -15.17 -4.15 -8.02
CA ASN A 42 -15.63 -4.61 -6.70
C ASN A 42 -14.71 -5.67 -6.04
N ASP A 43 -13.91 -6.38 -6.81
CA ASP A 43 -12.97 -7.40 -6.34
C ASP A 43 -11.62 -6.78 -5.92
N ASP A 44 -11.37 -5.52 -6.26
CA ASP A 44 -10.13 -4.82 -5.93
C ASP A 44 -10.19 -4.09 -4.58
N VAL A 45 -9.06 -4.08 -3.86
CA VAL A 45 -8.90 -3.35 -2.59
C VAL A 45 -7.81 -2.29 -2.72
N VAL A 46 -8.10 -1.07 -2.27
CA VAL A 46 -7.09 0.00 -2.16
C VAL A 46 -6.53 0.02 -0.75
N ILE A 47 -5.22 -0.20 -0.62
CA ILE A 47 -4.49 -0.16 0.65
C ILE A 47 -3.62 1.09 0.68
N PHE A 48 -3.75 1.90 1.74
CA PHE A 48 -2.84 3.01 1.98
C PHE A 48 -1.59 2.49 2.68
N THR A 49 -0.45 2.58 2.00
CA THR A 49 0.82 1.94 2.39
C THR A 49 1.81 2.89 3.05
N GLY A 50 1.43 4.16 3.25
CA GLY A 50 2.29 5.18 3.83
C GLY A 50 3.05 5.96 2.75
N SER A 51 4.38 5.97 2.81
CA SER A 51 5.22 6.85 1.99
C SER A 51 5.61 6.21 0.65
N GLY A 52 4.83 6.53 -0.39
CA GLY A 52 5.19 6.26 -1.79
C GLY A 52 5.13 4.78 -2.23
N SER A 53 5.60 4.53 -3.45
CA SER A 53 5.60 3.20 -4.08
C SER A 53 6.52 2.20 -3.38
N THR A 54 7.66 2.66 -2.84
CA THR A 54 8.57 1.81 -2.05
C THR A 54 7.84 1.15 -0.88
N ALA A 55 7.10 1.92 -0.08
CA ALA A 55 6.35 1.35 1.05
C ALA A 55 5.26 0.37 0.59
N ALA A 56 4.66 0.59 -0.59
CA ALA A 56 3.72 -0.36 -1.16
C ALA A 56 4.37 -1.70 -1.52
N ILE A 57 5.55 -1.66 -2.16
CA ILE A 57 6.30 -2.86 -2.54
C ILE A 57 6.71 -3.67 -1.29
N HIS A 58 7.25 -3.01 -0.26
CA HIS A 58 7.57 -3.68 1.01
C HIS A 58 6.32 -4.29 1.65
N LYS A 59 5.18 -3.57 1.63
CA LYS A 59 3.91 -4.10 2.16
C LYS A 59 3.44 -5.34 1.42
N THR A 60 3.61 -5.38 0.10
CA THR A 60 3.29 -6.57 -0.71
C THR A 60 4.16 -7.76 -0.32
N VAL A 61 5.47 -7.56 -0.15
CA VAL A 61 6.39 -8.60 0.33
C VAL A 61 5.95 -9.15 1.70
N ASP A 62 5.52 -8.28 2.61
CA ASP A 62 5.03 -8.67 3.94
C ASP A 62 3.74 -9.50 3.86
N ILE A 63 2.78 -9.06 3.05
CA ILE A 63 1.48 -9.74 2.89
C ILE A 63 1.67 -11.15 2.30
N LEU A 64 2.58 -11.28 1.33
CA LEU A 64 2.95 -12.57 0.73
C LEU A 64 3.83 -13.43 1.65
N GLN A 65 4.28 -12.88 2.79
CA GLN A 65 5.11 -13.58 3.78
C GLN A 65 6.38 -14.19 3.18
N LEU A 66 6.98 -13.55 2.18
CA LEU A 66 8.14 -14.09 1.46
C LEU A 66 9.42 -14.15 2.31
N ARG A 67 9.40 -13.63 3.54
CA ARG A 67 10.49 -13.81 4.53
C ARG A 67 10.35 -15.09 5.36
N ASN A 68 9.26 -15.84 5.19
CA ASN A 68 9.06 -17.14 5.83
C ASN A 68 9.62 -18.24 4.91
N ASP A 69 10.59 -19.01 5.41
CA ASP A 69 11.28 -20.05 4.62
C ASP A 69 10.35 -21.10 4.02
N ASN A 70 9.27 -21.47 4.71
CA ASN A 70 8.30 -22.44 4.22
C ASN A 70 7.49 -21.92 3.02
N ILE A 71 7.29 -20.61 2.97
CA ILE A 71 6.53 -19.95 1.91
C ILE A 71 7.49 -19.58 0.77
N LYS A 72 8.61 -18.92 1.07
CA LYS A 72 9.53 -18.39 0.05
C LYS A 72 10.02 -19.46 -0.93
N ASN A 73 10.31 -20.67 -0.46
CA ASN A 73 10.85 -21.75 -1.29
C ASN A 73 9.82 -22.32 -2.28
N GLN A 74 8.55 -21.90 -2.20
CA GLN A 74 7.49 -22.28 -3.12
C GLN A 74 7.21 -21.21 -4.19
N HIS A 75 7.94 -20.08 -4.15
CA HIS A 75 7.68 -18.93 -5.00
C HIS A 75 8.92 -18.54 -5.81
N VAL A 76 8.68 -17.99 -7.00
CA VAL A 76 9.68 -17.36 -7.85
C VAL A 76 9.18 -15.97 -8.22
N VAL A 77 10.04 -14.96 -8.11
CA VAL A 77 9.71 -13.58 -8.49
C VAL A 77 10.35 -13.26 -9.83
N PHE A 78 9.55 -12.80 -10.78
CA PHE A 78 10.03 -12.33 -12.08
C PHE A 78 10.06 -10.80 -12.11
N ILE A 79 11.19 -10.22 -12.48
CA ILE A 79 11.37 -8.77 -12.63
C ILE A 79 11.97 -8.45 -14.00
N SER A 80 11.77 -7.23 -14.49
CA SER A 80 12.46 -6.73 -15.68
C SER A 80 13.89 -6.30 -15.35
N THR A 81 14.76 -6.27 -16.36
CA THR A 81 16.11 -5.70 -16.26
C THR A 81 16.12 -4.18 -16.06
N SER A 82 15.02 -3.48 -16.37
CA SER A 82 14.92 -2.01 -16.33
C SER A 82 14.17 -1.48 -15.09
N GLU A 83 14.03 -2.28 -14.04
CA GLU A 83 13.32 -1.89 -12.82
C GLU A 83 14.08 -0.83 -12.01
N HIS A 84 13.35 0.09 -11.37
CA HIS A 84 13.93 1.00 -10.40
C HIS A 84 14.40 0.24 -9.15
N HIS A 85 15.48 0.69 -8.50
CA HIS A 85 16.04 -0.01 -7.34
C HIS A 85 15.04 -0.29 -6.21
N SER A 86 14.08 0.61 -5.98
CA SER A 86 13.01 0.41 -4.99
C SER A 86 12.05 -0.74 -5.32
N ASN A 87 12.06 -1.24 -6.56
CA ASN A 87 11.32 -2.42 -7.02
C ASN A 87 12.23 -3.62 -7.33
N ILE A 88 13.51 -3.58 -6.94
CA ILE A 88 14.44 -4.72 -7.06
C ILE A 88 14.85 -5.23 -5.68
N LEU A 89 15.35 -4.33 -4.82
CA LEU A 89 15.93 -4.68 -3.53
C LEU A 89 14.94 -5.40 -2.61
N PRO A 90 13.68 -4.94 -2.44
CA PRO A 90 12.77 -5.57 -1.48
C PRO A 90 12.50 -7.03 -1.77
N TRP A 91 12.53 -7.44 -3.05
CA TRP A 91 12.34 -8.85 -3.46
C TRP A 91 13.59 -9.67 -3.18
N LYS A 92 14.77 -9.18 -3.59
CA LYS A 92 16.04 -9.88 -3.40
C LYS A 92 16.38 -10.11 -1.93
N GLU A 93 16.08 -9.13 -1.08
CA GLU A 93 16.34 -9.21 0.37
C GLU A 93 15.49 -10.26 1.10
N THR A 94 14.44 -10.81 0.47
CA THR A 94 13.67 -11.93 1.05
C THR A 94 14.40 -13.27 0.94
N GLY A 95 15.37 -13.39 0.02
CA GLY A 95 16.00 -14.65 -0.33
C GLY A 95 15.15 -15.59 -1.20
N VAL A 96 14.01 -15.12 -1.72
CA VAL A 96 13.25 -15.83 -2.76
C VAL A 96 14.07 -15.89 -4.06
N GLU A 97 13.85 -16.91 -4.91
CA GLU A 97 14.45 -16.95 -6.24
C GLU A 97 13.91 -15.79 -7.09
N VAL A 98 14.81 -14.93 -7.59
CA VAL A 98 14.45 -13.79 -8.45
C VAL A 98 15.05 -13.99 -9.84
N LYS A 99 14.19 -14.01 -10.87
CA LYS A 99 14.57 -14.14 -12.28
C LYS A 99 14.36 -12.82 -13.01
N SER A 100 15.33 -12.45 -13.83
CA SER A 100 15.21 -11.34 -14.76
C SER A 100 15.00 -11.86 -16.18
N ASN A 101 13.93 -11.42 -16.84
CA ASN A 101 13.72 -11.61 -18.27
C ASN A 101 14.20 -10.38 -19.05
#